data_AF-A0A090X7Z8-F1
#
_entry.id   AF-A0A090X7Z8-F1
#
_cell.length_a   1.000
_cell.length_b   1.000
_cell.length_c   1.000
_cell.angle_alpha   90.00
_cell.angle_beta   90.00
_cell.angle_gamma   90.00
#
_symmetry.space_group_name_H-M   'P 1'
#
loop_
_entity.id
_entity.type
_entity.pdbx_description
1 polymer ?
#
loop_
_entity_poly.entity_id
_entity_poly.type
_entity_poly.pdbx_seq_one_letter_code
_entity_poly.pdbx_strand_id
1 'polypeptide(L)'
;MEVKIFTFLQIALFIALGLHLIVAGSDTKGDEESDDNELFTVEYCGTNCSQLGNGSWTVCSGNNGTCRCFHESGKAVGLCLSTEYTDFSEYPDPNSSEIIAAAPLPRERLIQ
;
A
#
# COMPACT_ATOMS: atom_id res chain seq x y z
N MET A 1 -9.45 -3.97 53.49
CA MET A 1 -9.90 -3.86 52.08
C MET A 1 -8.83 -3.15 51.22
N GLU A 2 -7.57 -3.57 51.38
CA GLU A 2 -6.41 -2.87 50.80
C GLU A 2 -5.95 -3.50 49.47
N VAL A 3 -6.25 -4.79 49.25
CA VAL A 3 -5.94 -5.52 48.00
C VAL A 3 -6.65 -4.90 46.78
N LYS A 4 -7.79 -4.22 46.99
CA LYS A 4 -8.53 -3.54 45.94
C LYS A 4 -7.84 -2.27 45.44
N ILE A 5 -7.08 -1.55 46.27
CA ILE A 5 -6.51 -0.26 45.87
C ILE A 5 -5.26 -0.46 44.99
N PHE A 6 -4.44 -1.47 45.32
CA PHE A 6 -3.24 -1.79 44.53
C PHE A 6 -3.57 -2.22 43.11
N THR A 7 -4.67 -2.95 42.91
CA THR A 7 -5.12 -3.37 41.58
C THR A 7 -5.64 -2.20 40.74
N PHE A 8 -6.38 -1.26 41.32
CA PHE A 8 -6.76 -0.03 40.63
C PHE A 8 -5.57 0.84 40.25
N LEU A 9 -4.55 0.93 41.13
CA LEU A 9 -3.35 1.70 40.85
C LEU A 9 -2.52 1.09 39.71
N GLN A 10 -2.42 -0.24 39.66
CA GLN A 10 -1.76 -0.94 38.55
C GLN A 10 -2.47 -0.70 37.21
N ILE A 11 -3.80 -0.80 37.17
CA ILE A 11 -4.58 -0.54 35.94
C ILE A 11 -4.39 0.91 35.48
N ALA A 12 -4.43 1.88 36.38
CA ALA A 12 -4.20 3.29 36.03
C ALA A 12 -2.80 3.53 35.45
N LEU A 13 -1.77 2.86 36.00
CA LEU A 13 -0.40 2.93 35.49
C LEU A 13 -0.29 2.34 34.07
N PHE A 14 -0.97 1.21 33.79
CA PHE A 14 -0.98 0.62 32.45
C PHE A 14 -1.71 1.49 31.42
N ILE A 15 -2.80 2.17 31.80
CA ILE A 15 -3.51 3.10 30.89
C ILE A 15 -2.66 4.35 30.62
N ALA A 16 -1.99 4.90 31.65
CA ALA A 16 -1.11 6.06 31.50
C ALA A 16 0.16 5.76 30.66
N LEU A 17 0.73 4.57 30.80
CA LEU A 17 1.86 4.13 29.98
C LEU A 17 1.43 3.68 28.57
N GLY A 18 0.25 3.09 28.42
CA GLY A 18 -0.30 2.62 27.15
C GLY A 18 -0.68 3.73 26.17
N LEU A 19 -1.06 4.91 26.67
CA LEU A 19 -1.36 6.08 25.82
C LEU A 19 -0.15 6.65 25.09
N HIS A 20 1.09 6.33 25.50
CA HIS A 20 2.29 6.70 24.76
C HIS A 20 2.61 5.75 23.59
N LEU A 21 1.93 4.60 23.48
CA LEU A 21 2.21 3.60 22.44
C LEU A 21 1.32 3.73 21.19
N ILE A 22 0.40 4.70 21.16
CA ILE A 22 -0.52 4.92 20.02
C ILE A 22 -0.02 6.06 19.09
N VAL A 23 1.20 6.55 19.31
CA VAL A 23 1.92 7.41 18.36
C VAL A 23 3.21 6.70 17.91
N ALA A 24 3.09 5.43 17.55
CA ALA A 24 3.90 4.93 16.45
C ALA A 24 3.15 5.42 15.21
N GLY A 25 3.69 6.45 14.57
CA GLY A 25 3.18 6.94 13.30
C GLY A 25 2.96 5.74 12.38
N SER A 26 1.96 5.86 11.50
CA SER A 26 2.00 5.13 10.25
C SER A 26 3.44 5.20 9.75
N ASP A 27 4.14 4.06 9.76
CA ASP A 27 5.42 3.87 9.08
C ASP A 27 5.15 4.10 7.59
N THR A 28 4.99 5.36 7.20
CA THR A 28 5.56 5.81 5.95
C THR A 28 7.05 5.85 6.24
N LYS A 29 7.69 4.67 6.14
CA LYS A 29 9.11 4.59 5.81
C LYS A 29 9.28 5.31 4.48
N GLY A 30 9.37 6.63 4.54
CA GLY A 30 9.85 7.50 3.49
C GLY A 30 11.06 8.22 4.07
N ASP A 31 11.99 7.47 4.63
CA ASP A 31 13.29 7.92 5.13
C ASP A 31 14.29 6.77 4.92
N GLU A 32 14.47 6.38 3.66
CA GLU A 32 15.80 6.30 3.08
C GLU A 32 15.69 7.07 1.77
N GLU A 33 16.77 7.70 1.34
CA GLU A 33 17.00 8.22 -0.01
C GLU A 33 16.77 7.07 -1.00
N SER A 34 15.51 6.73 -1.22
CA SER A 34 15.10 5.64 -2.11
C SER A 34 15.19 6.25 -3.48
N ASP A 35 16.25 5.94 -4.21
CA ASP A 35 16.46 6.28 -5.62
C ASP A 35 15.17 6.83 -6.24
N ASP A 36 14.99 8.16 -6.18
CA ASP A 36 13.72 8.86 -6.46
C ASP A 36 13.24 8.64 -7.90
N ASN A 37 14.06 7.91 -8.64
CA ASN A 37 13.96 7.56 -10.03
C ASN A 37 13.27 6.21 -10.24
N GLU A 38 12.68 5.56 -9.24
CA GLU A 38 12.01 4.27 -9.44
C GLU A 38 10.57 4.27 -8.90
N LEU A 39 9.62 3.83 -9.73
CA LEU A 39 8.22 3.63 -9.34
C LEU A 39 7.81 2.18 -9.58
N PHE A 40 7.44 1.51 -8.51
CA PHE A 40 6.79 0.19 -8.57
C PHE A 40 5.28 0.35 -8.38
N THR A 41 4.50 0.08 -9.43
CA THR A 41 3.04 0.12 -9.37
C THR A 41 2.45 -1.29 -9.30
N VAL A 42 1.38 -1.42 -8.50
CA VAL A 42 0.60 -2.65 -8.37
C VAL A 42 -0.85 -2.31 -8.63
N GLU A 43 -1.43 -2.93 -9.66
CA GLU A 43 -2.82 -2.72 -10.06
C GLU A 43 -3.62 -4.01 -9.92
N TYR A 44 -4.81 -3.93 -9.35
CA TYR A 44 -5.73 -5.06 -9.29
C TYR A 44 -6.47 -5.26 -10.61
N CYS A 45 -6.35 -6.45 -11.19
CA CYS A 45 -6.92 -6.79 -12.49
C CYS A 45 -8.44 -7.06 -12.47
N GLY A 46 -9.12 -6.73 -11.36
CA GLY A 46 -10.58 -6.87 -11.25
C GLY A 46 -11.08 -8.29 -10.94
N THR A 47 -10.20 -9.28 -10.79
CA THR A 47 -10.60 -10.66 -10.45
C THR A 47 -9.63 -11.33 -9.47
N ASN A 48 -10.17 -12.28 -8.70
CA ASN A 48 -9.40 -13.19 -7.86
C ASN A 48 -8.95 -14.41 -8.66
N CYS A 49 -7.94 -15.11 -8.15
CA CYS A 49 -7.53 -16.41 -8.64
C CYS A 49 -7.65 -17.48 -7.54
N SER A 50 -7.87 -18.73 -7.91
CA SER A 50 -8.00 -19.84 -6.97
C SER A 50 -7.19 -21.06 -7.40
N GLN A 51 -6.77 -21.85 -6.42
CA GLN A 51 -6.07 -23.10 -6.68
C GLN A 51 -7.06 -24.16 -7.18
N LEU A 52 -6.72 -24.78 -8.30
CA LEU A 52 -7.44 -25.87 -8.93
C LEU A 52 -7.07 -27.20 -8.26
N GLY A 53 -7.91 -28.22 -8.39
CA GLY A 53 -7.67 -29.54 -7.79
C GLY A 53 -6.41 -30.26 -8.29
N ASN A 54 -5.82 -29.81 -9.39
CA ASN A 54 -4.54 -30.28 -9.92
C ASN A 54 -3.32 -29.51 -9.35
N GLY A 55 -3.53 -28.58 -8.42
CA GLY A 55 -2.50 -27.74 -7.81
C GLY A 55 -2.15 -26.47 -8.59
N SER A 56 -2.59 -26.34 -9.85
CA SER A 56 -2.42 -25.12 -10.65
C SER A 56 -3.34 -24.00 -10.19
N TRP A 57 -3.08 -22.77 -10.60
CA TRP A 57 -3.94 -21.61 -10.33
C TRP A 57 -4.77 -21.23 -11.56
N THR A 58 -5.97 -20.70 -11.32
CA THR A 58 -6.79 -20.11 -12.39
C THR A 58 -6.04 -18.98 -13.07
N VAL A 59 -6.22 -18.87 -14.39
CA VAL A 59 -5.56 -17.83 -15.21
C VAL A 59 -6.15 -16.46 -14.92
N CYS A 60 -5.28 -15.47 -14.72
CA CYS A 60 -5.65 -14.07 -14.63
C CYS A 60 -5.72 -13.46 -16.03
N SER A 61 -6.85 -12.83 -16.36
CA SER A 61 -7.05 -12.08 -17.61
C SER A 61 -7.15 -10.60 -17.29
N GLY A 62 -6.56 -9.73 -18.13
CA GLY A 62 -6.55 -8.28 -17.90
C GLY A 62 -5.22 -7.66 -18.32
N ASN A 63 -5.19 -6.32 -18.48
CA ASN A 63 -4.00 -5.51 -18.79
C ASN A 63 -3.08 -6.12 -19.87
N ASN A 64 -3.63 -6.48 -21.03
CA ASN A 64 -2.85 -7.08 -22.15
C ASN A 64 -1.98 -8.31 -21.76
N GLY A 65 -2.36 -9.04 -20.71
CA GLY A 65 -1.66 -10.25 -20.28
C GLY A 65 -0.56 -10.03 -19.22
N THR A 66 -0.43 -8.83 -18.66
CA THR A 66 0.53 -8.56 -17.57
C THR A 66 0.06 -9.10 -16.22
N CYS A 67 -1.24 -9.40 -16.07
CA CYS A 67 -1.81 -9.88 -14.82
C CYS A 67 -1.29 -11.27 -14.43
N ARG A 68 -0.87 -11.41 -13.18
CA ARG A 68 -0.41 -12.69 -12.59
C ARG A 68 -1.19 -12.97 -11.31
N CYS A 69 -1.32 -14.25 -10.98
CA CYS A 69 -1.95 -14.69 -9.74
C CYS A 69 -0.95 -14.62 -8.59
N PHE A 70 -1.22 -13.78 -7.60
CA PHE A 70 -0.45 -13.67 -6.37
C PHE A 70 -1.27 -14.23 -5.22
N HIS A 71 -0.66 -15.13 -4.43
CA HIS A 71 -1.35 -15.78 -3.33
C HIS A 71 -0.41 -15.91 -2.13
N GLU A 72 -0.98 -15.87 -0.94
CA GLU A 72 -0.27 -16.19 0.29
C GLU A 72 -0.06 -17.72 0.39
N SER A 73 1.05 -18.14 1.00
CA SER A 73 1.31 -19.56 1.23
C SER A 73 0.23 -20.19 2.12
N GLY A 74 -0.25 -21.37 1.74
CA GLY A 74 -1.32 -22.07 2.46
C GLY A 74 -2.74 -21.54 2.22
N LYS A 75 -2.92 -20.52 1.37
CA LYS A 75 -4.25 -20.07 0.92
C LYS A 75 -4.57 -20.66 -0.45
N ALA A 76 -5.83 -21.02 -0.65
CA ALA A 76 -6.35 -21.53 -1.93
C ALA A 76 -6.97 -20.43 -2.81
N VAL A 77 -6.93 -19.17 -2.36
CA VAL A 77 -7.43 -17.99 -3.08
C VAL A 77 -6.36 -16.91 -3.03
N GLY A 78 -6.17 -16.23 -4.15
CA GLY A 78 -5.25 -15.12 -4.35
C GLY A 78 -5.89 -14.01 -5.19
N LEU A 79 -5.09 -13.00 -5.50
CA LEU A 79 -5.50 -11.83 -6.29
C LEU A 79 -4.79 -11.84 -7.63
N CYS A 80 -5.50 -11.44 -8.69
CA CYS A 80 -4.86 -11.13 -9.96
C CYS A 80 -4.35 -9.69 -9.92
N LEU A 81 -3.02 -9.53 -9.99
CA LEU A 81 -2.36 -8.22 -9.94
C LEU A 81 -1.47 -8.05 -11.18
N SER A 82 -1.40 -6.83 -11.68
CA SER A 82 -0.39 -6.38 -12.65
C SER A 82 0.67 -5.59 -11.87
N THR A 83 1.93 -5.89 -12.13
CA THR A 83 3.05 -5.17 -11.53
C THR A 83 3.86 -4.52 -12.64
N GLU A 84 4.08 -3.22 -12.54
CA GLU A 84 4.92 -2.48 -13.48
C GLU A 84 6.01 -1.75 -12.70
N TYR A 85 7.22 -1.82 -13.23
CA TYR A 85 8.39 -1.14 -12.71
C TYR A 85 8.80 -0.09 -13.72
N THR A 86 8.87 1.15 -13.27
CA THR A 86 9.27 2.29 -14.07
C THR A 86 10.55 2.86 -13.48
N ASP A 87 11.62 2.83 -14.28
CA ASP A 87 12.86 3.54 -13.98
C ASP A 87 12.82 4.90 -14.69
N PHE A 88 12.63 5.97 -13.92
CA PHE A 88 12.62 7.36 -14.36
C PHE A 88 14.01 7.84 -14.82
N SER A 89 15.10 7.12 -14.52
CA SER A 89 16.43 7.47 -15.07
C SER A 89 16.51 7.29 -16.59
N GLU A 90 15.61 6.48 -17.16
CA GLU A 90 15.48 6.32 -18.62
C GLU A 90 14.79 7.52 -19.29
N TYR A 91 14.17 8.42 -18.51
CA TYR A 91 13.43 9.56 -19.02
C TYR A 91 14.22 10.86 -18.82
N PRO A 92 14.18 11.80 -19.78
CA PRO A 92 14.80 13.10 -19.59
C PRO A 92 14.08 13.90 -18.50
N ASP A 93 14.80 14.81 -17.85
CA ASP A 93 14.21 15.75 -16.91
C ASP A 93 13.03 16.49 -17.57
N PRO A 94 11.85 16.50 -16.92
CA PRO A 94 10.67 17.13 -17.49
C PRO A 94 10.91 18.63 -17.66
N ASN A 95 10.52 19.17 -18.80
CA ASN A 95 10.65 20.61 -19.03
C ASN A 95 9.53 21.37 -18.30
N SER A 96 9.71 22.69 -18.13
CA SER A 96 8.75 23.52 -17.38
C SER A 96 7.33 23.49 -17.95
N SER A 97 7.15 23.27 -19.26
CA SER A 97 5.83 23.21 -19.88
C SER A 97 5.10 21.89 -19.57
N GLU A 98 5.81 20.78 -19.47
CA GLU A 98 5.26 19.47 -19.08
C GLU A 98 4.80 19.48 -17.61
N ILE A 99 5.61 20.10 -16.74
CA ILE A 99 5.27 20.27 -15.31
C ILE A 99 4.00 21.12 -15.16
N ILE A 100 3.88 22.21 -15.92
CA ILE A 100 2.68 23.07 -15.90
C ILE A 100 1.45 22.30 -16.41
N ALA A 101 1.61 21.46 -17.43
CA ALA A 101 0.51 20.65 -17.97
C ALA A 101 0.03 19.54 -17.01
N ALA A 102 0.95 18.96 -16.24
CA ALA A 102 0.65 17.94 -15.24
C ALA A 102 0.13 18.51 -13.90
N ALA A 103 0.23 19.82 -13.68
CA ALA A 103 -0.23 20.45 -12.47
C ALA A 103 -1.75 20.26 -12.30
N PRO A 104 -2.23 19.96 -11.07
CA PRO A 104 -3.66 19.83 -10.81
C PRO A 104 -4.38 21.13 -11.19
N LEU A 105 -5.51 20.99 -11.89
CA LEU A 105 -6.30 22.15 -12.29
C LEU A 105 -6.73 22.95 -11.05
N PRO A 106 -6.67 24.29 -11.10
CA PRO A 106 -7.17 25.14 -10.03
C PRO A 106 -8.61 24.76 -9.69
N ARG A 107 -8.89 24.58 -8.39
CA ARG A 107 -10.17 24.12 -7.84
C ARG A 107 -11.38 24.98 -8.25
N GLU A 108 -11.12 26.20 -8.73
CA GLU A 108 -12.13 27.20 -9.14
C GLU A 108 -12.86 26.89 -10.45
N ARG A 109 -12.44 25.89 -11.24
CA ARG A 109 -13.16 25.47 -12.47
C ARG A 109 -14.09 24.26 -12.31
N LEU A 110 -14.33 23.78 -11.10
CA LEU A 110 -15.27 22.68 -10.85
C LEU A 110 -16.71 23.15 -10.53
N ILE A 111 -16.98 24.45 -10.69
CA ILE A 111 -18.31 25.04 -10.57
C ILE A 111 -18.67 25.67 -11.91
N GLN A 112 -19.08 24.85 -12.88
CA GLN A 112 -19.81 25.32 -14.05
C GLN A 112 -20.84 24.29 -14.48
#